data_AF-A0A0E9MMN8-F1
#
_entry.id   AF-A0A0E9MMN8-F1
#
_cell.length_a   1.000
_cell.length_b   1.000
_cell.length_c   1.000
_cell.angle_alpha   90.00
_cell.angle_beta   90.00
_cell.angle_gamma   90.00
#
_symmetry.space_group_name_H-M   'P 1'
#
loop_
_entity.id
_entity.type
_entity.pdbx_description
1 polymer ?
#
loop_
_entity_poly.entity_id
_entity_poly.type
_entity_poly.pdbx_seq_one_letter_code
_entity_poly.pdbx_strand_id
1 'polypeptide(L)'
;MLYAALCSGSSDVTVIGNRFEQCAQARGYTAYAFSATGDERRGYPQRRLRFLRNMVSGVPSWDGFMTHEVDDLIVEDNEFRDVRNGIDITSPSGRIANVRVSRNRIFHTRSDPWRGRSAAHFGISVAADPGVPFIRNVNVSENLVSGANAVPGLSSGGYVIGALAFSRIGELTVSGNGIADIGNEDSKLPKPKGFDCISIYQPSSNVTILNNTGNGTLDRYFLELDATTDGASDNIKISGNTFSTSSKMTSLTRFVRGNFKNVSIFNNRLMSSSRRTSQFEVEPESAHVALLPSIS
;
A
#
# COMPACT_ATOMS: atom_id res chain seq x y z
N MET A 1 -20.57 -0.21 -13.32
CA MET A 1 -19.62 -0.99 -12.53
C MET A 1 -19.41 -2.28 -13.29
N LEU A 2 -18.18 -2.53 -13.73
CA LEU A 2 -17.79 -3.71 -14.48
C LEU A 2 -16.97 -4.63 -13.57
N TYR A 3 -17.19 -5.95 -13.68
CA TYR A 3 -16.37 -6.97 -13.05
C TYR A 3 -15.99 -8.00 -14.12
N ALA A 4 -14.71 -8.33 -14.28
CA ALA A 4 -14.35 -9.49 -15.10
C ALA A 4 -14.60 -10.81 -14.36
N ALA A 5 -14.41 -10.82 -13.04
CA ALA A 5 -14.87 -11.87 -12.14
C ALA A 5 -15.38 -11.29 -10.81
N LEU A 6 -16.47 -11.88 -10.30
CA LEU A 6 -17.10 -11.52 -9.03
C LEU A 6 -17.30 -12.78 -8.19
N CYS A 7 -16.75 -12.80 -6.98
CA CYS A 7 -16.88 -13.91 -6.02
C CYS A 7 -17.36 -13.43 -4.64
N SER A 8 -18.12 -12.34 -4.58
CA SER A 8 -18.66 -11.82 -3.31
C SER A 8 -19.49 -12.87 -2.56
N GLY A 9 -19.39 -12.88 -1.22
CA GLY A 9 -20.04 -13.86 -0.34
C GLY A 9 -19.54 -15.31 -0.45
N SER A 10 -18.47 -15.57 -1.20
CA SER A 10 -17.95 -16.93 -1.41
C SER A 10 -16.92 -17.32 -0.34
N SER A 11 -16.71 -18.63 -0.18
CA SER A 11 -15.62 -19.22 0.60
C SER A 11 -14.97 -20.33 -0.22
N ASP A 12 -13.71 -20.67 0.06
CA ASP A 12 -12.98 -21.75 -0.62
C ASP A 12 -12.79 -21.52 -2.12
N VAL A 13 -12.57 -20.27 -2.51
CA VAL A 13 -12.41 -19.89 -3.92
C VAL A 13 -10.93 -19.87 -4.27
N THR A 14 -10.55 -20.61 -5.31
CA THR A 14 -9.23 -20.51 -5.95
C THR A 14 -9.39 -20.08 -7.39
N VAL A 15 -8.80 -18.94 -7.73
CA VAL A 15 -8.70 -18.41 -9.09
C VAL A 15 -7.25 -18.46 -9.50
N ILE A 16 -6.94 -19.31 -10.48
CA ILE A 16 -5.56 -19.62 -10.83
C ILE A 16 -5.30 -19.72 -12.33
N GLY A 17 -4.23 -19.09 -12.79
CA GLY A 17 -3.76 -19.24 -14.17
C GLY A 17 -4.64 -18.57 -15.24
N ASN A 18 -5.47 -17.60 -14.85
CA ASN A 18 -6.38 -16.92 -15.77
C ASN A 18 -5.76 -15.64 -16.34
N ARG A 19 -6.35 -15.16 -17.44
CA ARG A 19 -6.07 -13.84 -18.03
C ARG A 19 -7.34 -13.01 -18.01
N PHE A 20 -7.30 -11.88 -17.31
CA PHE A 20 -8.35 -10.86 -17.27
C PHE A 20 -7.83 -9.66 -18.05
N GLU A 21 -8.26 -9.51 -19.30
CA GLU A 21 -7.72 -8.49 -20.22
C GLU A 21 -8.79 -7.47 -20.57
N GLN A 22 -8.37 -6.23 -20.85
CA GLN A 22 -9.22 -5.14 -21.34
C GLN A 22 -10.44 -4.88 -20.45
N CYS A 23 -10.24 -4.96 -19.14
CA CYS A 23 -11.26 -4.76 -18.12
C CYS A 23 -11.64 -3.29 -17.91
N ALA A 24 -11.57 -2.46 -18.94
CA ALA A 24 -11.86 -1.04 -18.88
C ALA A 24 -13.35 -0.78 -19.10
N GLN A 25 -13.96 0.10 -18.30
CA GLN A 25 -15.34 0.53 -18.53
C GLN A 25 -15.38 1.88 -19.26
N ALA A 26 -16.23 1.99 -20.28
CA ALA A 26 -16.48 3.24 -20.98
C ALA A 26 -16.96 4.36 -20.02
N ARG A 27 -16.69 5.61 -20.38
CA ARG A 27 -17.10 6.84 -19.66
C ARG A 27 -16.50 7.01 -18.26
N GLY A 28 -15.44 6.27 -17.91
CA GLY A 28 -14.71 6.49 -16.67
C GLY A 28 -15.47 6.04 -15.42
N TYR A 29 -16.24 4.96 -15.55
CA TYR A 29 -16.89 4.29 -14.42
C TYR A 29 -15.99 3.23 -13.79
N THR A 30 -16.36 2.79 -12.59
CA THR A 30 -15.64 1.80 -11.79
C THR A 30 -15.55 0.45 -12.50
N ALA A 31 -14.35 -0.08 -12.64
CA ALA A 31 -14.12 -1.38 -13.28
C ALA A 31 -13.12 -2.21 -12.49
N TYR A 32 -13.50 -3.43 -12.13
CA TYR A 32 -12.66 -4.36 -11.39
C TYR A 32 -12.31 -5.52 -12.30
N ALA A 33 -11.05 -5.99 -12.31
CA ALA A 33 -10.79 -7.29 -12.92
C ALA A 33 -11.29 -8.41 -12.01
N PHE A 34 -10.96 -8.36 -10.72
CA PHE A 34 -11.47 -9.29 -9.74
C PHE A 34 -12.02 -8.56 -8.51
N SER A 35 -13.24 -8.90 -8.11
CA SER A 35 -13.82 -8.46 -6.85
C SER A 35 -14.37 -9.63 -6.06
N ALA A 36 -14.06 -9.69 -4.77
CA ALA A 36 -14.64 -10.65 -3.86
C ALA A 36 -14.80 -10.03 -2.48
N THR A 37 -15.99 -9.52 -2.17
CA THR A 37 -16.27 -8.87 -0.89
C THR A 37 -17.08 -9.77 0.04
N GLY A 38 -16.85 -9.65 1.34
CA GLY A 38 -17.70 -10.24 2.37
C GLY A 38 -19.08 -9.58 2.43
N ASP A 39 -19.87 -10.00 3.40
CA ASP A 39 -21.11 -9.32 3.78
C ASP A 39 -20.85 -8.50 5.05
N GLU A 40 -20.39 -7.26 4.84
CA GLU A 40 -20.18 -6.24 5.87
C GLU A 40 -21.36 -6.15 6.84
N ARG A 41 -22.59 -6.09 6.31
CA ARG A 41 -23.81 -5.81 7.08
C ARG A 41 -24.17 -6.95 8.02
N ARG A 42 -23.89 -8.18 7.60
CA ARG A 42 -24.16 -9.38 8.41
C ARG A 42 -22.91 -9.88 9.13
N GLY A 43 -21.76 -9.27 8.88
CA GLY A 43 -20.52 -9.59 9.53
C GLY A 43 -19.90 -10.92 9.07
N TYR A 44 -20.16 -11.35 7.84
CA TYR A 44 -19.62 -12.58 7.29
C TYR A 44 -18.41 -12.28 6.39
N PRO A 45 -17.18 -12.42 6.89
CA PRO A 45 -16.01 -12.28 6.05
C PRO A 45 -15.96 -13.40 5.00
N GLN A 46 -15.39 -13.09 3.85
CA GLN A 46 -14.93 -14.12 2.91
C GLN A 46 -13.85 -14.97 3.55
N ARG A 47 -13.78 -16.24 3.15
CA ARG A 47 -12.80 -17.16 3.71
C ARG A 47 -12.05 -17.96 2.67
N ARG A 48 -10.75 -18.18 2.91
CA ARG A 48 -9.91 -19.11 2.14
C ARG A 48 -9.92 -18.77 0.65
N LEU A 49 -9.69 -17.49 0.35
CA LEU A 49 -9.59 -16.99 -1.02
C LEU A 49 -8.14 -17.10 -1.49
N ARG A 50 -7.95 -17.60 -2.71
CA ARG A 50 -6.65 -17.74 -3.37
C ARG A 50 -6.74 -17.13 -4.77
N PHE A 51 -5.94 -16.10 -5.03
CA PHE A 51 -5.78 -15.50 -6.36
C PHE A 51 -4.32 -15.67 -6.79
N LEU A 52 -4.06 -16.67 -7.63
CA LEU A 52 -2.71 -17.19 -7.87
C LEU A 52 -2.34 -17.16 -9.36
N ARG A 53 -1.14 -16.69 -9.72
CA ARG A 53 -0.61 -16.84 -11.09
C ARG A 53 -1.54 -16.35 -12.20
N ASN A 54 -2.34 -15.32 -11.92
CA ASN A 54 -3.20 -14.70 -12.93
C ASN A 54 -2.48 -13.50 -13.57
N MET A 55 -2.90 -13.17 -14.78
CA MET A 55 -2.55 -11.92 -15.44
C MET A 55 -3.79 -11.04 -15.50
N VAL A 56 -3.68 -9.81 -15.04
CA VAL A 56 -4.73 -8.78 -15.06
C VAL A 56 -4.20 -7.60 -15.87
N SER A 57 -4.96 -7.14 -16.86
CA SER A 57 -4.58 -5.96 -17.63
C SER A 57 -5.73 -5.07 -18.05
N GLY A 58 -5.42 -3.78 -18.20
CA GLY A 58 -6.34 -2.80 -18.74
C GLY A 58 -7.48 -2.49 -17.78
N VAL A 59 -7.15 -2.18 -16.52
CA VAL A 59 -8.09 -1.71 -15.50
C VAL A 59 -7.72 -0.27 -15.07
N PRO A 60 -7.66 0.69 -16.01
CA PRO A 60 -7.11 2.01 -15.70
C PRO A 60 -8.04 2.85 -14.80
N SER A 61 -9.32 2.50 -14.65
CA SER A 61 -10.27 3.30 -13.87
C SER A 61 -10.43 2.87 -12.41
N TRP A 62 -9.97 1.68 -12.00
CA TRP A 62 -10.15 1.18 -10.62
C TRP A 62 -9.18 0.03 -10.26
N ASP A 63 -9.63 -1.06 -9.63
CA ASP A 63 -8.77 -2.04 -8.96
C ASP A 63 -8.54 -3.31 -9.80
N GLY A 64 -7.29 -3.74 -9.90
CA GLY A 64 -6.95 -5.05 -10.46
C GLY A 64 -7.51 -6.20 -9.63
N PHE A 65 -7.30 -6.14 -8.31
CA PHE A 65 -7.90 -7.05 -7.34
C PHE A 65 -8.48 -6.25 -6.19
N MET A 66 -9.73 -6.53 -5.82
CA MET A 66 -10.37 -5.90 -4.67
C MET A 66 -11.13 -6.91 -3.81
N THR A 67 -10.98 -6.76 -2.50
CA THR A 67 -11.73 -7.52 -1.50
C THR A 67 -11.98 -6.69 -0.27
N HIS A 68 -13.13 -6.92 0.37
CA HIS A 68 -13.45 -6.42 1.70
C HIS A 68 -13.82 -7.57 2.61
N GLU A 69 -13.56 -7.42 3.92
CA GLU A 69 -13.81 -8.42 4.96
C GLU A 69 -13.34 -9.83 4.58
N VAL A 70 -12.08 -10.14 4.82
CA VAL A 70 -11.50 -11.42 4.42
C VAL A 70 -10.70 -12.05 5.56
N ASP A 71 -10.84 -13.36 5.69
CA ASP A 71 -10.02 -14.19 6.57
C ASP A 71 -9.39 -15.30 5.75
N ASP A 72 -8.07 -15.44 5.85
CA ASP A 72 -7.29 -16.38 5.06
C ASP A 72 -7.32 -16.05 3.55
N LEU A 73 -6.61 -14.98 3.18
CA LEU A 73 -6.41 -14.54 1.80
C LEU A 73 -4.97 -14.80 1.35
N ILE A 74 -4.82 -15.35 0.15
CA ILE A 74 -3.55 -15.38 -0.55
C ILE A 74 -3.71 -14.74 -1.94
N VAL A 75 -2.93 -13.70 -2.20
CA VAL A 75 -2.75 -13.11 -3.54
C VAL A 75 -1.29 -13.26 -3.92
N GLU A 76 -0.98 -14.16 -4.85
CA GLU A 76 0.40 -14.55 -5.09
C GLU A 76 0.75 -14.82 -6.56
N ASP A 77 1.98 -14.45 -6.94
CA ASP A 77 2.57 -14.73 -8.26
C ASP A 77 1.73 -14.16 -9.42
N ASN A 78 0.91 -13.12 -9.18
CA ASN A 78 0.10 -12.49 -10.23
C ASN A 78 0.84 -11.33 -10.90
N GLU A 79 0.40 -10.99 -12.10
CA GLU A 79 0.87 -9.83 -12.84
C GLU A 79 -0.30 -8.88 -13.15
N PHE A 80 -0.20 -7.64 -12.71
CA PHE A 80 -1.16 -6.57 -12.95
C PHE A 80 -0.51 -5.51 -13.83
N ARG A 81 -1.11 -5.19 -14.99
CA ARG A 81 -0.60 -4.18 -15.92
C ARG A 81 -1.67 -3.16 -16.27
N ASP A 82 -1.27 -1.90 -16.35
CA ASP A 82 -2.20 -0.83 -16.73
C ASP A 82 -3.42 -0.81 -15.80
N VAL A 83 -3.15 -0.87 -14.50
CA VAL A 83 -4.15 -0.83 -13.43
C VAL A 83 -4.01 0.47 -12.66
N ARG A 84 -5.12 1.02 -12.16
CA ARG A 84 -5.07 2.16 -11.26
C ARG A 84 -4.66 1.69 -9.87
N ASN A 85 -5.46 0.86 -9.22
CA ASN A 85 -4.98 0.16 -8.02
C ASN A 85 -4.57 -1.26 -8.37
N GLY A 86 -3.46 -1.73 -7.82
CA GLY A 86 -3.05 -3.13 -7.99
C GLY A 86 -3.95 -4.06 -7.18
N ILE A 87 -3.79 -4.01 -5.87
CA ILE A 87 -4.47 -4.88 -4.89
C ILE A 87 -5.04 -4.00 -3.79
N ASP A 88 -6.36 -4.02 -3.61
CA ASP A 88 -7.09 -3.32 -2.54
C ASP A 88 -7.74 -4.34 -1.59
N ILE A 89 -7.28 -4.33 -0.33
CA ILE A 89 -7.78 -5.17 0.76
C ILE A 89 -8.19 -4.23 1.90
N THR A 90 -9.33 -3.60 1.73
CA THR A 90 -9.86 -2.61 2.68
C THR A 90 -11.07 -3.14 3.43
N SER A 91 -11.29 -2.70 4.67
CA SER A 91 -12.48 -3.09 5.42
C SER A 91 -12.99 -1.97 6.31
N PRO A 92 -14.22 -1.48 6.06
CA PRO A 92 -14.89 -0.55 6.95
C PRO A 92 -15.15 -1.12 8.35
N SER A 93 -15.19 -2.45 8.48
CA SER A 93 -15.46 -3.14 9.75
C SER A 93 -14.21 -3.67 10.47
N GLY A 94 -13.02 -3.54 9.85
CA GLY A 94 -11.76 -4.05 10.39
C GLY A 94 -11.61 -5.57 10.36
N ARG A 95 -12.53 -6.30 9.72
CA ARG A 95 -12.56 -7.77 9.72
C ARG A 95 -11.64 -8.34 8.64
N ILE A 96 -10.35 -8.08 8.78
CA ILE A 96 -9.30 -8.64 7.92
C ILE A 96 -8.32 -9.43 8.77
N ALA A 97 -8.07 -10.69 8.40
CA ALA A 97 -7.12 -11.55 9.08
C ALA A 97 -6.40 -12.50 8.12
N ASN A 98 -5.17 -12.88 8.46
CA ASN A 98 -4.42 -13.93 7.77
C ASN A 98 -4.26 -13.63 6.27
N VAL A 99 -3.71 -12.46 5.96
CA VAL A 99 -3.53 -11.99 4.59
C VAL A 99 -2.08 -12.18 4.16
N ARG A 100 -1.90 -12.77 2.98
CA ARG A 100 -0.60 -12.93 2.33
C ARG A 100 -0.64 -12.38 0.91
N VAL A 101 0.14 -11.34 0.65
CA VAL A 101 0.31 -10.75 -0.67
C VAL A 101 1.78 -10.89 -1.05
N SER A 102 2.11 -11.80 -1.97
CA SER A 102 3.51 -12.07 -2.28
C SER A 102 3.85 -12.31 -3.73
N ARG A 103 5.04 -11.88 -4.15
CA ARG A 103 5.58 -12.10 -5.52
C ARG A 103 4.67 -11.62 -6.65
N ASN A 104 3.81 -10.63 -6.38
CA ASN A 104 3.02 -10.00 -7.42
C ASN A 104 3.85 -8.93 -8.15
N ARG A 105 3.56 -8.71 -9.43
CA ARG A 105 4.16 -7.64 -10.24
C ARG A 105 3.06 -6.67 -10.64
N ILE A 106 3.15 -5.42 -10.21
CA ILE A 106 2.12 -4.41 -10.40
C ILE A 106 2.74 -3.24 -11.17
N PHE A 107 2.18 -2.98 -12.35
CA PHE A 107 2.57 -1.89 -13.23
C PHE A 107 1.37 -0.96 -13.43
N HIS A 108 1.48 0.24 -12.87
CA HIS A 108 0.39 1.21 -12.87
C HIS A 108 0.07 1.75 -14.27
N THR A 109 -1.19 2.15 -14.44
CA THR A 109 -1.65 2.97 -15.56
C THR A 109 -0.90 4.29 -15.60
N ARG A 110 -0.84 4.90 -16.80
CA ARG A 110 -0.29 6.24 -17.03
C ARG A 110 -1.36 7.33 -17.12
N SER A 111 -2.63 6.98 -16.98
CA SER A 111 -3.74 7.92 -16.94
C SER A 111 -4.89 7.36 -16.10
N ASP A 112 -5.61 8.25 -15.43
CA ASP A 112 -6.80 7.90 -14.66
C ASP A 112 -8.06 8.39 -15.40
N PRO A 113 -8.78 7.51 -16.14
CA PRO A 113 -10.02 7.87 -16.78
C PRO A 113 -11.20 7.96 -15.80
N TRP A 114 -11.02 7.66 -14.50
CA TRP A 114 -12.07 7.76 -13.49
C TRP A 114 -12.64 9.17 -13.39
N ARG A 115 -13.98 9.27 -13.48
CA ARG A 115 -14.70 10.56 -13.46
C ARG A 115 -15.46 10.83 -12.17
N GLY A 116 -15.39 9.93 -11.20
CA GLY A 116 -16.06 10.13 -9.92
C GLY A 116 -15.24 10.97 -8.95
N ARG A 117 -15.57 10.86 -7.67
CA ARG A 117 -14.83 11.55 -6.60
C ARG A 117 -13.40 11.02 -6.52
N SER A 118 -12.50 11.86 -6.05
CA SER A 118 -11.12 11.48 -5.73
C SER A 118 -11.07 10.12 -5.03
N ALA A 119 -10.27 9.21 -5.58
CA ALA A 119 -10.03 7.90 -5.03
C ALA A 119 -8.53 7.62 -5.07
N ALA A 120 -8.06 6.70 -4.23
CA ALA A 120 -6.63 6.44 -4.10
C ALA A 120 -6.00 5.82 -5.36
N HIS A 121 -4.66 5.89 -5.42
CA HIS A 121 -3.83 5.30 -6.46
C HIS A 121 -2.69 4.52 -5.77
N PHE A 122 -2.91 3.23 -5.51
CA PHE A 122 -2.04 2.38 -4.70
C PHE A 122 -1.58 1.12 -5.44
N GLY A 123 -0.34 0.70 -5.21
CA GLY A 123 0.10 -0.63 -5.63
C GLY A 123 -0.63 -1.71 -4.83
N ILE A 124 -0.38 -1.73 -3.52
CA ILE A 124 -1.02 -2.64 -2.56
C ILE A 124 -1.54 -1.82 -1.38
N SER A 125 -2.82 -1.96 -1.07
CA SER A 125 -3.47 -1.35 0.09
C SER A 125 -4.03 -2.43 1.02
N VAL A 126 -3.68 -2.38 2.30
CA VAL A 126 -4.33 -3.18 3.35
C VAL A 126 -4.73 -2.25 4.50
N ALA A 127 -6.01 -1.92 4.60
CA ALA A 127 -6.44 -0.84 5.50
C ALA A 127 -7.82 -1.07 6.11
N ALA A 128 -7.99 -0.58 7.33
CA ALA A 128 -9.28 -0.51 7.99
C ALA A 128 -9.64 0.94 8.31
N ASP A 129 -10.95 1.20 8.41
CA ASP A 129 -11.47 2.52 8.78
C ASP A 129 -11.04 2.92 10.20
N PRO A 130 -10.96 4.23 10.49
CA PRO A 130 -10.75 4.68 11.87
C PRO A 130 -11.82 4.10 12.81
N GLY A 131 -11.41 3.69 14.02
CA GLY A 131 -12.33 3.32 15.10
C GLY A 131 -12.78 1.85 15.13
N VAL A 132 -12.37 1.01 14.18
CA VAL A 132 -12.75 -0.42 14.13
C VAL A 132 -11.68 -1.35 14.73
N PRO A 133 -11.88 -2.67 14.84
CA PRO A 133 -10.81 -3.56 15.28
C PRO A 133 -9.58 -3.53 14.36
N PHE A 134 -8.42 -3.88 14.92
CA PHE A 134 -7.17 -4.01 14.16
C PHE A 134 -7.25 -5.18 13.18
N ILE A 135 -6.70 -4.97 11.98
CA ILE A 135 -6.37 -6.04 11.04
C ILE A 135 -5.28 -6.91 11.65
N ARG A 136 -5.32 -8.24 11.44
CA ARG A 136 -4.35 -9.17 12.05
C ARG A 136 -3.61 -10.00 11.02
N ASN A 137 -2.37 -10.35 11.35
CA ASN A 137 -1.52 -11.26 10.59
C ASN A 137 -1.48 -10.94 9.08
N VAL A 138 -0.81 -9.85 8.72
CA VAL A 138 -0.64 -9.39 7.33
C VAL A 138 0.82 -9.54 6.93
N ASN A 139 1.05 -10.27 5.83
CA ASN A 139 2.36 -10.40 5.20
C ASN A 139 2.30 -9.87 3.77
N VAL A 140 3.10 -8.84 3.47
CA VAL A 140 3.31 -8.31 2.13
C VAL A 140 4.78 -8.47 1.77
N SER A 141 5.09 -9.41 0.87
CA SER A 141 6.48 -9.79 0.61
C SER A 141 6.85 -10.01 -0.85
N GLU A 142 8.09 -9.67 -1.21
CA GLU A 142 8.67 -9.99 -2.53
C GLU A 142 7.86 -9.45 -3.74
N ASN A 143 6.99 -8.46 -3.54
CA ASN A 143 6.23 -7.84 -4.62
C ASN A 143 7.09 -6.82 -5.36
N LEU A 144 6.82 -6.64 -6.65
CA LEU A 144 7.33 -5.53 -7.45
C LEU A 144 6.18 -4.56 -7.74
N VAL A 145 6.28 -3.31 -7.28
CA VAL A 145 5.34 -2.24 -7.62
C VAL A 145 6.10 -1.16 -8.39
N SER A 146 5.64 -0.85 -9.61
CA SER A 146 6.26 0.17 -10.47
C SER A 146 5.23 1.19 -10.94
N GLY A 147 5.64 2.47 -10.87
CA GLY A 147 4.90 3.57 -11.47
C GLY A 147 3.68 4.06 -10.69
N ALA A 148 3.58 3.77 -9.40
CA ALA A 148 2.53 4.32 -8.52
C ALA A 148 2.73 5.84 -8.32
N ASN A 149 2.38 6.62 -9.35
CA ASN A 149 2.64 8.05 -9.50
C ASN A 149 1.35 8.84 -9.66
N ALA A 150 1.47 10.17 -9.58
CA ALA A 150 0.41 11.03 -10.06
C ALA A 150 0.34 10.92 -11.58
N VAL A 151 -0.86 10.68 -12.13
CA VAL A 151 -1.11 10.54 -13.56
C VAL A 151 -2.19 11.51 -14.03
N PRO A 152 -2.19 11.92 -15.31
CA PRO A 152 -3.24 12.77 -15.85
C PRO A 152 -4.63 12.15 -15.66
N GLY A 153 -5.60 12.99 -15.30
CA GLY A 153 -6.97 12.55 -15.03
C GLY A 153 -7.25 12.22 -13.56
N LEU A 154 -6.22 12.02 -12.73
CA LEU A 154 -6.42 12.08 -11.28
C LEU A 154 -7.00 13.44 -10.92
N SER A 155 -8.07 13.47 -10.14
CA SER A 155 -8.64 14.70 -9.61
C SER A 155 -7.62 15.38 -8.65
N SER A 156 -7.92 16.49 -7.96
CA SER A 156 -6.94 17.22 -7.10
C SER A 156 -7.19 17.13 -5.58
N GLY A 157 -8.28 16.50 -5.13
CA GLY A 157 -8.66 16.48 -3.71
C GLY A 157 -8.33 15.18 -2.98
N GLY A 158 -7.21 15.13 -2.24
CA GLY A 158 -7.03 14.14 -1.16
C GLY A 158 -6.36 12.81 -1.51
N TYR A 159 -5.60 12.72 -2.60
CA TYR A 159 -4.86 11.49 -2.90
C TYR A 159 -3.79 11.22 -1.87
N VAL A 160 -3.84 9.99 -1.39
CA VAL A 160 -2.67 9.28 -0.92
C VAL A 160 -2.19 8.46 -2.12
N ILE A 161 -0.97 8.71 -2.57
CA ILE A 161 -0.31 7.84 -3.54
C ILE A 161 0.78 7.12 -2.77
N GLY A 162 0.73 5.80 -2.80
CA GLY A 162 1.65 4.94 -2.09
C GLY A 162 1.86 3.65 -2.87
N ALA A 163 3.10 3.20 -2.97
CA ALA A 163 3.32 1.89 -3.58
C ALA A 163 2.73 0.80 -2.67
N LEU A 164 2.98 0.90 -1.35
CA LEU A 164 2.41 0.03 -0.33
C LEU A 164 1.79 0.88 0.79
N ALA A 165 0.49 0.73 1.04
CA ALA A 165 -0.23 1.49 2.05
C ALA A 165 -0.88 0.55 3.07
N PHE A 166 -0.70 0.86 4.35
CA PHE A 166 -1.20 0.07 5.46
C PHE A 166 -1.95 0.95 6.45
N SER A 167 -3.03 0.43 7.03
CA SER A 167 -3.70 1.11 8.13
C SER A 167 -4.22 0.17 9.19
N ARG A 168 -3.92 0.51 10.45
CA ARG A 168 -4.53 -0.11 11.63
C ARG A 168 -4.30 -1.63 11.74
N ILE A 169 -3.03 -2.05 11.71
CA ILE A 169 -2.64 -3.47 11.66
C ILE A 169 -1.91 -3.87 12.95
N GLY A 170 -2.28 -5.00 13.55
CA GLY A 170 -1.76 -5.49 14.83
C GLY A 170 -0.60 -6.49 14.75
N GLU A 171 -0.29 -6.95 13.53
CA GLU A 171 0.79 -7.87 13.16
C GLU A 171 1.07 -7.69 11.66
N LEU A 172 2.06 -6.87 11.32
CA LEU A 172 2.38 -6.53 9.93
C LEU A 172 3.82 -6.89 9.60
N THR A 173 4.04 -7.64 8.53
CA THR A 173 5.36 -7.84 7.93
C THR A 173 5.37 -7.35 6.50
N VAL A 174 6.23 -6.37 6.20
CA VAL A 174 6.50 -5.85 4.85
C VAL A 174 7.95 -6.16 4.50
N SER A 175 8.19 -7.12 3.61
CA SER A 175 9.55 -7.64 3.42
C SER A 175 9.97 -7.92 1.98
N GLY A 176 11.19 -7.54 1.62
CA GLY A 176 11.76 -7.91 0.31
C GLY A 176 11.03 -7.33 -0.90
N ASN A 177 10.17 -6.32 -0.73
CA ASN A 177 9.45 -5.72 -1.85
C ASN A 177 10.38 -4.78 -2.64
N GLY A 178 10.21 -4.75 -3.96
CA GLY A 178 10.84 -3.81 -4.87
C GLY A 178 9.84 -2.74 -5.32
N ILE A 179 10.21 -1.48 -5.14
CA ILE A 179 9.39 -0.33 -5.52
C ILE A 179 10.17 0.49 -6.54
N ALA A 180 9.63 0.71 -7.72
CA ALA A 180 10.37 1.33 -8.82
C ALA A 180 9.61 2.49 -9.44
N ASP A 181 10.37 3.41 -10.04
CA ASP A 181 9.87 4.51 -10.86
C ASP A 181 8.89 5.44 -10.13
N ILE A 182 9.02 5.60 -8.82
CA ILE A 182 8.13 6.46 -8.02
C ILE A 182 8.56 7.94 -8.09
N GLY A 183 7.61 8.87 -8.07
CA GLY A 183 7.82 10.31 -8.13
C GLY A 183 8.12 10.85 -9.53
N ASN A 184 8.03 10.01 -10.57
CA ASN A 184 8.27 10.37 -11.97
C ASN A 184 7.00 10.94 -12.64
N GLU A 185 6.22 11.76 -11.94
CA GLU A 185 5.03 12.40 -12.52
C GLU A 185 5.36 13.54 -13.48
N ASP A 186 4.41 13.87 -14.37
CA ASP A 186 4.46 15.12 -15.13
C ASP A 186 4.43 16.30 -14.14
N SER A 187 5.45 17.15 -14.20
CA SER A 187 5.61 18.38 -13.39
C SER A 187 4.38 19.31 -13.38
N LYS A 188 3.47 19.18 -14.35
CA LYS A 188 2.22 19.95 -14.43
C LYS A 188 1.07 19.38 -13.60
N LEU A 189 1.20 18.15 -13.11
CA LEU A 189 0.18 17.53 -12.28
C LEU A 189 0.23 18.07 -10.84
N PRO A 190 -0.91 18.16 -10.15
CA PRO A 190 -0.92 18.48 -8.74
C PRO A 190 -0.02 17.50 -7.98
N LYS A 191 0.92 18.00 -7.19
CA LYS A 191 1.66 17.16 -6.25
C LYS A 191 0.68 16.70 -5.16
N PRO A 192 0.36 15.39 -5.05
CA PRO A 192 -0.50 14.86 -4.02
C PRO A 192 0.11 15.05 -2.63
N LYS A 193 -0.75 14.93 -1.61
CA LYS A 193 -0.41 15.28 -0.23
C LYS A 193 0.40 14.22 0.51
N GLY A 194 0.63 13.04 -0.07
CA GLY A 194 1.44 11.95 0.48
C GLY A 194 2.01 11.12 -0.67
N PHE A 195 3.32 10.96 -0.67
CA PHE A 195 4.08 10.22 -1.67
C PHE A 195 5.19 9.49 -0.94
N ASP A 196 4.89 8.27 -0.53
CA ASP A 196 5.89 7.41 0.09
C ASP A 196 5.87 6.04 -0.59
N CYS A 197 7.01 5.37 -0.59
CA CYS A 197 7.08 4.00 -1.07
C CYS A 197 6.26 3.09 -0.15
N ILE A 198 6.40 3.27 1.16
CA ILE A 198 5.69 2.51 2.18
C ILE A 198 5.08 3.50 3.16
N SER A 199 3.78 3.36 3.42
CA SER A 199 3.09 4.22 4.38
C SER A 199 2.28 3.39 5.36
N ILE A 200 2.38 3.74 6.64
CA ILE A 200 1.54 3.19 7.71
C ILE A 200 0.75 4.34 8.32
N TYR A 201 -0.54 4.37 8.01
CA TYR A 201 -1.48 5.35 8.53
C TYR A 201 -2.22 4.75 9.74
N GLN A 202 -2.44 5.55 10.78
CA GLN A 202 -3.07 5.16 12.04
C GLN A 202 -2.22 4.22 12.93
N PRO A 203 -2.53 4.16 14.25
CA PRO A 203 -1.86 3.28 15.19
C PRO A 203 -1.80 1.83 14.70
N SER A 204 -0.60 1.25 14.70
CA SER A 204 -0.32 -0.13 14.31
C SER A 204 0.71 -0.75 15.25
N SER A 205 0.59 -2.05 15.52
CA SER A 205 1.49 -2.75 16.44
C SER A 205 2.15 -3.97 15.81
N ASN A 206 3.30 -4.37 16.36
CA ASN A 206 4.08 -5.51 15.88
C ASN A 206 4.39 -5.40 14.38
N VAL A 207 4.91 -4.24 13.99
CA VAL A 207 5.20 -3.89 12.60
C VAL A 207 6.66 -4.22 12.32
N THR A 208 6.92 -5.01 11.27
CA THR A 208 8.26 -5.27 10.75
C THR A 208 8.34 -4.85 9.29
N ILE A 209 9.23 -3.91 8.97
CA ILE A 209 9.54 -3.46 7.60
C ILE A 209 11.00 -3.79 7.30
N LEU A 210 11.26 -4.80 6.48
CA LEU A 210 12.61 -5.33 6.31
C LEU A 210 13.04 -5.56 4.85
N ASN A 211 14.29 -5.23 4.53
CA ASN A 211 14.90 -5.56 3.23
C ASN A 211 14.10 -5.10 2.00
N ASN A 212 13.31 -4.02 2.11
CA ASN A 212 12.61 -3.46 0.96
C ASN A 212 13.56 -2.55 0.18
N THR A 213 13.40 -2.52 -1.13
CA THR A 213 14.18 -1.66 -2.03
C THR A 213 13.25 -0.69 -2.74
N GLY A 214 13.71 0.55 -2.91
CA GLY A 214 12.98 1.54 -3.69
C GLY A 214 13.90 2.37 -4.58
N ASN A 215 13.36 2.83 -5.71
CA ASN A 215 13.98 3.86 -6.53
C ASN A 215 12.98 4.87 -7.10
N GLY A 216 13.45 6.07 -7.41
CA GLY A 216 12.62 7.10 -8.02
C GLY A 216 13.15 8.53 -7.86
N THR A 217 12.25 9.50 -8.03
CA THR A 217 12.48 10.94 -7.85
C THR A 217 11.58 11.51 -6.76
N LEU A 218 11.37 10.75 -5.68
CA LEU A 218 10.54 11.15 -4.55
C LEU A 218 11.08 12.39 -3.82
N ASP A 219 10.30 13.46 -3.76
CA ASP A 219 10.68 14.69 -3.03
C ASP A 219 10.43 14.60 -1.50
N ARG A 220 9.98 13.45 -0.98
CA ARG A 220 9.51 13.30 0.40
C ARG A 220 10.24 12.22 1.19
N TYR A 221 9.68 11.02 1.30
CA TYR A 221 10.14 9.97 2.20
C TYR A 221 10.02 8.60 1.53
N PHE A 222 10.90 7.66 1.88
CA PHE A 222 10.72 6.27 1.48
C PHE A 222 9.65 5.59 2.35
N LEU A 223 9.69 5.87 3.66
CA LEU A 223 8.79 5.29 4.65
C LEU A 223 8.15 6.40 5.50
N GLU A 224 6.83 6.45 5.56
CA GLU A 224 6.08 7.32 6.48
C GLU A 224 5.28 6.48 7.48
N LEU A 225 5.38 6.82 8.76
CA LEU A 225 4.52 6.29 9.83
C LEU A 225 3.76 7.45 10.46
N ASP A 226 2.43 7.39 10.42
CA ASP A 226 1.56 8.49 10.80
C ASP A 226 0.42 8.02 11.70
N ALA A 227 0.53 8.23 13.01
CA ALA A 227 -0.41 7.71 14.02
C ALA A 227 -1.52 8.72 14.37
N THR A 228 -2.25 9.20 13.35
CA THR A 228 -3.22 10.32 13.40
C THR A 228 -4.44 10.20 14.32
N THR A 229 -4.66 9.07 15.00
CA THR A 229 -5.86 8.83 15.81
C THR A 229 -5.48 8.31 17.20
N ASP A 230 -6.38 8.46 18.18
CA ASP A 230 -6.21 7.97 19.55
C ASP A 230 -5.67 6.52 19.58
N GLY A 231 -4.43 6.37 20.02
CA GLY A 231 -3.71 5.11 20.08
C GLY A 231 -2.20 5.32 19.97
N ALA A 232 -1.44 4.27 20.32
CA ALA A 232 -0.01 4.25 20.13
C ALA A 232 0.35 3.19 19.08
N SER A 233 1.30 3.51 18.22
CA SER A 233 1.99 2.49 17.44
C SER A 233 3.11 1.91 18.30
N ASP A 234 3.22 0.58 18.37
CA ASP A 234 4.14 -0.09 19.30
C ASP A 234 4.84 -1.29 18.66
N ASN A 235 6.05 -1.59 19.12
CA ASN A 235 6.89 -2.69 18.65
C ASN A 235 7.11 -2.61 17.13
N ILE A 236 7.78 -1.54 16.70
CA ILE A 236 8.06 -1.24 15.29
C ILE A 236 9.52 -1.53 15.00
N LYS A 237 9.79 -2.36 13.99
CA LYS A 237 11.12 -2.72 13.53
C LYS A 237 11.31 -2.37 12.07
N ILE A 238 12.29 -1.53 11.76
CA ILE A 238 12.60 -1.07 10.40
C ILE A 238 14.08 -1.35 10.12
N SER A 239 14.38 -2.31 9.23
CA SER A 239 15.78 -2.70 9.00
C SER A 239 16.14 -3.18 7.61
N GLY A 240 17.35 -2.89 7.14
CA GLY A 240 17.85 -3.42 5.87
C GLY A 240 17.21 -2.79 4.62
N ASN A 241 16.41 -1.72 4.78
CA ASN A 241 15.74 -1.08 3.65
C ASN A 241 16.71 -0.18 2.89
N THR A 242 16.63 -0.19 1.55
CA THR A 242 17.50 0.61 0.69
C THR A 242 16.66 1.47 -0.25
N PHE A 243 16.92 2.77 -0.28
CA PHE A 243 16.30 3.67 -1.25
C PHE A 243 17.34 4.43 -2.05
N SER A 244 17.13 4.53 -3.36
CA SER A 244 17.95 5.30 -4.28
C SER A 244 17.13 6.40 -4.94
N THR A 245 17.56 7.65 -4.85
CA THR A 245 16.87 8.77 -5.49
C THR A 245 17.80 9.79 -6.08
N SER A 246 17.39 10.38 -7.21
CA SER A 246 18.05 11.55 -7.78
C SER A 246 17.48 12.89 -7.28
N SER A 247 16.43 12.86 -6.46
CA SER A 247 15.81 14.05 -5.83
C SER A 247 16.54 14.51 -4.56
N LYS A 248 16.11 15.66 -4.02
CA LYS A 248 16.63 16.25 -2.76
C LYS A 248 15.99 15.65 -1.50
N MET A 249 15.68 14.35 -1.49
CA MET A 249 15.07 13.72 -0.33
C MET A 249 15.93 13.91 0.93
N THR A 250 15.32 14.40 2.02
CA THR A 250 16.04 14.79 3.24
C THR A 250 16.14 13.66 4.25
N SER A 251 15.19 12.71 4.24
CA SER A 251 15.20 11.57 5.16
C SER A 251 14.60 10.31 4.53
N LEU A 252 15.05 9.14 5.00
CA LEU A 252 14.51 7.86 4.55
C LEU A 252 13.16 7.55 5.21
N THR A 253 13.10 7.72 6.54
CA THR A 253 11.93 7.40 7.36
C THR A 253 11.41 8.65 8.06
N ARG A 254 10.09 8.82 8.09
CA ARG A 254 9.42 9.88 8.85
C ARG A 254 8.44 9.33 9.85
N PHE A 255 8.47 9.91 11.04
CA PHE A 255 7.43 9.73 12.06
C PHE A 255 6.61 11.02 12.14
N VAL A 256 5.32 10.87 11.88
CA VAL A 256 4.33 11.94 11.84
C VAL A 256 3.33 11.64 12.95
N ARG A 257 2.95 12.68 13.72
CA ARG A 257 1.82 12.74 14.64
C ARG A 257 1.52 11.45 15.43
N GLY A 258 1.66 11.51 16.76
CA GLY A 258 1.17 10.45 17.66
C GLY A 258 2.27 9.83 18.52
N ASN A 259 1.91 8.74 19.20
CA ASN A 259 2.75 8.07 20.19
C ASN A 259 3.37 6.80 19.60
N PHE A 260 4.70 6.77 19.49
CA PHE A 260 5.45 5.64 18.96
C PHE A 260 6.30 5.01 20.06
N LYS A 261 6.08 3.72 20.34
CA LYS A 261 6.78 2.98 21.39
C LYS A 261 7.59 1.84 20.82
N ASN A 262 8.71 1.52 21.48
CA ASN A 262 9.59 0.40 21.14
C ASN A 262 9.96 0.36 19.66
N VAL A 263 10.47 1.48 19.14
CA VAL A 263 10.87 1.64 17.73
C VAL A 263 12.36 1.31 17.57
N SER A 264 12.67 0.36 16.69
CA SER A 264 14.03 -0.03 16.33
C SER A 264 14.29 0.24 14.84
N ILE A 265 15.29 1.07 14.54
CA ILE A 265 15.67 1.41 13.16
C ILE A 265 17.17 1.16 13.01
N PHE A 266 17.56 0.26 12.11
CA PHE A 266 18.98 -0.08 11.93
C PHE A 266 19.28 -0.61 10.52
N ASN A 267 20.51 -0.44 10.06
CA ASN A 267 20.98 -0.96 8.77
C ASN A 267 20.14 -0.53 7.55
N ASN A 268 19.56 0.67 7.58
CA ASN A 268 18.86 1.22 6.42
C ASN A 268 19.79 2.16 5.64
N ARG A 269 19.62 2.21 4.32
CA ARG A 269 20.49 2.97 3.41
C ARG A 269 19.70 3.91 2.52
N LEU A 270 20.03 5.19 2.58
CA LEU A 270 19.59 6.20 1.63
C LEU A 270 20.76 6.55 0.69
N MET A 271 20.56 6.39 -0.60
CA MET A 271 21.47 6.82 -1.66
C MET A 271 20.84 8.03 -2.38
N SER A 272 21.25 9.24 -2.02
CA SER A 272 20.78 10.49 -2.63
C SER A 272 21.96 11.35 -3.10
N SER A 273 21.72 12.17 -4.12
CA SER A 273 22.65 13.21 -4.58
C SER A 273 22.70 14.43 -3.65
N SER A 274 21.79 14.53 -2.67
CA SER A 274 21.75 15.62 -1.68
C SER A 274 22.84 15.48 -0.62
N ARG A 275 23.47 16.61 -0.24
CA ARG A 275 24.45 16.67 0.87
C ARG A 275 23.82 16.73 2.27
N ARG A 276 22.49 16.89 2.36
CA ARG A 276 21.74 16.91 3.63
C ARG A 276 20.81 15.71 3.67
N THR A 277 21.31 14.59 4.16
CA THR A 277 20.56 13.34 4.32
C THR A 277 20.61 12.89 5.77
N SER A 278 19.45 12.78 6.42
CA SER A 278 19.30 12.04 7.67
C SER A 278 18.72 10.65 7.39
N GLN A 279 18.92 9.69 8.30
CA GLN A 279 18.23 8.40 8.21
C GLN A 279 16.76 8.50 8.64
N PHE A 280 16.43 9.46 9.51
CA PHE A 280 15.06 9.66 9.98
C PHE A 280 14.76 11.13 10.31
N GLU A 281 13.48 11.45 10.34
CA GLU A 281 12.90 12.72 10.78
C GLU A 281 11.71 12.44 11.71
N VAL A 282 11.62 13.17 12.82
CA VAL A 282 10.51 13.08 13.78
C VAL A 282 9.86 14.46 13.88
N GLU A 283 8.56 14.56 13.60
CA GLU A 283 7.86 15.84 13.74
C GLU A 283 7.77 16.26 15.22
N PRO A 284 7.85 17.57 15.53
CA PRO A 284 7.84 18.08 16.90
C PRO A 284 6.64 17.64 17.76
N GLU A 285 5.51 17.32 17.14
CA GLU A 285 4.27 16.87 17.80
C GLU A 285 4.26 15.36 18.13
N SER A 286 5.29 14.61 17.71
CA SER A 286 5.42 13.17 17.95
C SER A 286 6.04 12.92 19.32
N ALA A 287 5.21 12.85 20.36
CA ALA A 287 5.68 12.64 21.72
C ALA A 287 6.27 11.21 21.88
N HIS A 288 7.55 11.15 22.25
CA HIS A 288 8.27 9.96 22.75
C HIS A 288 8.74 8.89 21.74
N VAL A 289 9.46 9.25 20.68
CA VAL A 289 10.28 8.25 19.96
C VAL A 289 11.47 7.84 20.83
N ALA A 290 11.35 6.74 21.57
CA ALA A 290 12.46 6.11 22.28
C ALA A 290 13.28 5.28 21.29
N LEU A 291 14.34 5.87 20.72
CA LEU A 291 15.28 5.16 19.88
C LEU A 291 16.14 4.24 20.76
N LEU A 292 16.06 2.93 20.54
CA LEU A 292 17.03 2.02 21.11
C LEU A 292 18.39 2.23 20.42
N PRO A 293 19.51 2.26 21.17
CA PRO A 293 20.83 2.48 20.58
C PRO A 293 21.13 1.41 19.54
N SER A 294 21.52 1.82 18.34
CA SER A 294 22.02 0.90 17.31
C SER A 294 23.35 0.32 17.80
N ILE A 295 23.40 -0.99 18.01
CA ILE A 295 24.66 -1.70 18.21
C ILE A 295 25.33 -1.76 16.83
N SER A 296 26.38 -0.94 16.66
CA SER A 296 27.24 -0.88 15.49
C SER A 296 28.08 -2.14 15.32
#